data_AF-A0A160IQW1-F1
#
_entry.id   AF-A0A160IQW1-F1
#
_cell.length_a   1.000
_cell.length_b   1.000
_cell.length_c   1.000
_cell.angle_alpha   90.00
_cell.angle_beta   90.00
_cell.angle_gamma   90.00
#
_symmetry.space_group_name_H-M   'P 1'
#
loop_
_entity.id
_entity.type
_entity.pdbx_description
1 polymer ?
#
loop_
_entity_poly.entity_id
_entity_poly.type
_entity_poly.pdbx_seq_one_letter_code
_entity_poly.pdbx_strand_id
1 'polypeptide(L)'
;MLRERIRYLDQRGFTLVESLLSLVLFSIIATAVYFVLLNGLKTENKIYNETLIRDEADLVMSEFIKVLYTATPSKVKETVNDPNNLVYKLNNNTSKTIGFVQDKPVIDGRQISSNDFNFSGSTITIVDKSIKIDLLVGSNKNANAKKLKLESQFRLMEE
;
A
#
# COMPACT_ATOMS: atom_id res chain seq x y z
N MET A 1 35.26 46.85 -52.77
CA MET A 1 34.80 45.45 -52.81
C MET A 1 33.89 45.22 -51.61
N LEU A 2 32.58 45.40 -51.77
CA LEU A 2 31.57 45.03 -50.78
C LEU A 2 30.25 44.88 -51.54
N ARG A 3 30.11 43.73 -52.21
CA ARG A 3 28.90 43.40 -52.96
C ARG A 3 28.01 42.57 -52.03
N GLU A 4 26.98 43.25 -51.57
CA GLU A 4 25.72 42.76 -50.99
C GLU A 4 25.59 41.23 -50.90
N ARG A 5 25.58 40.71 -49.68
CA ARG A 5 24.95 39.44 -49.40
C ARG A 5 23.90 39.62 -48.31
N ILE A 6 22.73 39.09 -48.65
CA ILE A 6 21.60 38.74 -47.78
C ILE A 6 20.59 39.86 -47.59
N ARG A 7 19.61 39.89 -48.51
CA ARG A 7 18.26 40.33 -48.20
C ARG A 7 17.25 39.41 -48.88
N TYR A 8 17.00 38.27 -48.25
CA TYR A 8 15.78 37.50 -48.44
C TYR A 8 15.04 37.46 -47.11
N LEU A 9 14.50 38.60 -46.71
CA LEU A 9 13.38 38.62 -45.77
C LEU A 9 12.13 38.41 -46.63
N ASP A 10 11.79 37.14 -46.86
CA ASP A 10 10.58 36.73 -47.55
C ASP A 10 9.39 37.19 -46.69
N GLN A 11 8.74 38.29 -47.07
CA GLN A 11 7.59 38.88 -46.39
C GLN A 11 6.28 38.20 -46.86
N ARG A 12 6.27 36.87 -46.94
CA ARG A 12 5.04 36.11 -47.20
C ARG A 12 4.30 35.96 -45.87
N GLY A 13 3.13 36.58 -45.77
CA GLY A 13 2.23 36.34 -44.63
C GLY A 13 1.84 34.87 -44.55
N PHE A 14 1.52 34.40 -43.34
CA PHE A 14 1.03 33.02 -43.15
C PHE A 14 -0.19 32.78 -44.02
N THR A 15 -0.13 31.73 -44.83
CA THR A 15 -1.31 31.31 -45.60
C THR A 15 -2.29 30.59 -44.67
N LEU A 16 -3.58 30.72 -44.94
CA LEU A 16 -4.65 30.09 -44.16
C LEU A 16 -4.47 28.56 -44.08
N VAL A 17 -3.95 27.96 -45.15
CA VAL A 17 -3.69 26.52 -45.25
C VAL A 17 -2.54 26.10 -44.34
N GLU A 18 -1.46 26.86 -44.26
CA GLU A 18 -0.32 26.57 -43.35
C GLU A 18 -0.75 26.65 -41.89
N SER A 19 -1.57 27.64 -41.52
CA SER A 19 -2.11 27.75 -40.16
C SER A 19 -3.06 26.60 -39.81
N LEU A 20 -3.91 26.19 -40.75
CA LEU A 20 -4.81 25.05 -40.56
C LEU A 20 -4.04 23.73 -40.40
N LEU A 21 -3.03 23.50 -41.24
CA LEU A 21 -2.16 22.34 -41.14
C LEU A 21 -1.41 22.30 -39.79
N SER A 22 -0.91 23.45 -39.35
CA SER A 22 -0.23 23.58 -38.05
C SER A 22 -1.18 23.26 -36.89
N LEU A 23 -2.43 23.74 -36.95
CA LEU A 23 -3.46 23.46 -35.94
C LEU A 23 -3.79 21.96 -35.88
N VAL A 24 -3.93 21.30 -37.03
CA VAL A 24 -4.21 19.87 -37.12
C VAL A 24 -3.07 19.05 -36.54
N LEU A 25 -1.82 19.37 -36.87
CA LEU A 25 -0.66 18.68 -36.30
C LEU A 25 -0.55 18.93 -34.80
N PHE A 26 -0.80 20.17 -34.35
CA PHE A 26 -0.82 20.50 -32.93
C PHE A 26 -1.90 19.73 -32.18
N SER A 27 -3.11 19.59 -32.73
CA SER A 27 -4.19 18.86 -32.06
C SER A 27 -3.89 17.37 -31.89
N ILE A 28 -3.25 16.74 -32.88
CA ILE A 28 -2.79 15.36 -32.79
C ILE A 28 -1.76 15.20 -31.66
N ILE A 29 -0.76 16.09 -31.62
CA ILE A 29 0.29 16.07 -30.60
C ILE A 29 -0.30 16.34 -29.21
N ALA A 30 -1.13 17.38 -29.07
CA ALA A 30 -1.78 17.74 -27.82
C ALA A 30 -2.64 16.60 -27.27
N THR A 31 -3.36 15.91 -28.14
CA THR A 31 -4.16 14.73 -27.77
C THR A 31 -3.26 13.61 -27.25
N ALA A 32 -2.17 13.29 -27.94
CA ALA A 32 -1.22 12.27 -27.49
C ALA A 32 -0.61 12.62 -26.13
N VAL A 33 -0.17 13.87 -25.94
CA VAL A 33 0.36 14.36 -24.66
C VAL A 33 -0.68 14.25 -23.55
N TYR A 34 -1.94 14.62 -23.82
CA TYR A 34 -3.02 14.53 -22.86
C TYR A 34 -3.29 13.08 -22.41
N PHE A 35 -3.28 12.12 -23.35
CA PHE A 35 -3.43 10.70 -23.01
C PHE A 35 -2.30 10.19 -22.12
N VAL A 36 -1.05 10.55 -22.44
CA VAL A 36 0.11 10.17 -21.61
C VAL A 36 -0.01 10.76 -20.21
N LEU A 37 -0.34 12.05 -20.10
CA LEU A 37 -0.52 12.73 -18.80
C LEU A 37 -1.61 12.05 -17.96
N LEU A 38 -2.77 11.79 -18.55
CA LEU A 38 -3.90 11.18 -17.84
C LEU A 38 -3.55 9.77 -17.34
N ASN A 39 -2.84 8.98 -18.16
CA ASN A 39 -2.38 7.66 -17.76
C ASN A 39 -1.30 7.72 -16.68
N GLY A 40 -0.42 8.72 -16.73
CA GLY A 40 0.55 9.01 -15.68
C GLY A 40 -0.13 9.24 -14.32
N LEU A 41 -1.09 10.17 -14.28
CA LEU A 41 -1.83 10.51 -13.05
C LEU A 41 -2.62 9.31 -12.50
N LYS A 42 -3.22 8.48 -13.36
CA LYS A 42 -3.91 7.26 -12.93
C LYS A 42 -2.94 6.25 -12.32
N THR A 43 -1.77 6.11 -12.92
CA THR A 43 -0.73 5.19 -12.45
C THR A 43 -0.16 5.64 -11.11
N GLU A 44 0.11 6.93 -10.97
CA GLU A 44 0.57 7.55 -9.72
C GLU A 44 -0.42 7.28 -8.57
N ASN A 45 -1.70 7.59 -8.76
CA ASN A 45 -2.73 7.35 -7.75
C ASN A 45 -2.86 5.88 -7.37
N LYS A 46 -2.65 4.96 -8.33
CA LYS A 46 -2.66 3.53 -8.06
C LYS A 46 -1.46 3.13 -7.20
N ILE A 47 -0.25 3.52 -7.60
CA ILE A 47 0.99 3.21 -6.87
C ILE A 47 0.91 3.78 -5.46
N TYR A 48 0.47 5.03 -5.31
CA TYR A 48 0.32 5.68 -4.01
C TYR A 48 -0.58 4.88 -3.06
N ASN A 49 -1.75 4.43 -3.54
CA ASN A 49 -2.65 3.61 -2.73
C ASN A 49 -2.04 2.24 -2.37
N GLU A 50 -1.32 1.60 -3.29
CA GLU A 50 -0.62 0.34 -3.02
C GLU A 50 0.49 0.52 -1.98
N THR A 51 1.24 1.63 -2.05
CA THR A 51 2.25 2.00 -1.04
C THR A 51 1.62 2.18 0.33
N LEU A 52 0.51 2.92 0.44
CA LEU A 52 -0.18 3.11 1.72
C LEU A 52 -0.65 1.79 2.33
N ILE A 53 -1.21 0.88 1.53
CA ILE A 53 -1.63 -0.45 2.01
C ILE A 53 -0.43 -1.26 2.50
N ARG A 54 0.70 -1.20 1.78
CA ARG A 54 1.93 -1.90 2.16
C ARG A 54 2.51 -1.36 3.46
N ASP A 55 2.63 -0.04 3.58
CA ASP A 55 3.20 0.60 4.76
C ASP A 55 2.35 0.32 6.01
N GLU A 56 1.03 0.28 5.86
CA GLU A 56 0.11 -0.12 6.93
C GLU A 56 0.31 -1.60 7.33
N ALA A 57 0.43 -2.49 6.34
CA ALA A 57 0.66 -3.91 6.59
C ALA A 57 2.00 -4.14 7.30
N ASP A 58 3.05 -3.44 6.88
CA ASP A 58 4.38 -3.50 7.50
C ASP A 58 4.37 -2.97 8.94
N LEU A 59 3.62 -1.89 9.20
CA LEU A 59 3.42 -1.35 10.55
C LEU A 59 2.76 -2.39 11.48
N VAL A 60 1.66 -2.99 11.03
CA VAL A 60 0.93 -4.01 11.81
C VAL A 60 1.80 -5.24 12.05
N MET A 61 2.51 -5.70 11.01
CA MET A 61 3.46 -6.81 11.13
C MET A 61 4.58 -6.52 12.11
N SER A 62 5.21 -5.35 12.02
CA SER A 62 6.32 -4.96 12.89
C SER A 62 5.91 -4.95 14.36
N GLU A 63 4.74 -4.36 14.67
CA GLU A 63 4.20 -4.33 16.03
C GLU A 63 3.83 -5.73 16.53
N PHE A 64 3.23 -6.57 15.68
CA PHE A 64 2.92 -7.95 16.03
C PHE A 64 4.19 -8.74 16.33
N ILE A 65 5.17 -8.70 15.44
CA ILE A 65 6.46 -9.37 15.59
C ILE A 65 7.16 -8.93 16.87
N LYS A 66 7.25 -7.62 17.11
CA LYS A 66 7.88 -7.05 18.32
C LYS A 66 7.25 -7.60 19.60
N VAL A 67 5.92 -7.66 19.63
CA VAL A 67 5.18 -8.23 20.76
C VAL A 67 5.46 -9.72 20.91
N LEU A 68 5.41 -10.48 19.81
CA LEU A 68 5.63 -11.92 19.83
C LEU A 68 7.06 -12.31 20.22
N TYR A 69 8.08 -11.53 19.84
CA TYR A 69 9.46 -11.73 20.30
C TYR A 69 9.65 -11.39 21.77
N THR A 70 8.89 -10.43 22.31
CA THR A 70 8.94 -10.08 23.73
C THR A 70 8.17 -11.10 24.59
N ALA A 71 7.16 -11.74 24.01
CA ALA A 71 6.42 -12.82 24.64
C ALA A 71 7.27 -14.10 24.69
N THR A 72 7.51 -14.66 25.88
CA THR A 72 8.17 -15.97 25.98
C THR A 72 7.36 -17.00 25.18
N PRO A 73 7.97 -17.73 24.23
CA PRO A 73 7.28 -18.71 23.37
C PRO A 73 6.37 -19.69 24.13
N SER A 74 6.81 -20.14 25.30
CA SER A 74 6.11 -21.09 26.18
C SER A 74 4.86 -20.52 26.86
N LYS A 75 4.63 -19.21 26.74
CA LYS A 75 3.53 -18.48 27.41
C LYS A 75 2.50 -17.91 26.43
N VAL A 76 2.63 -18.17 25.13
CA VAL A 76 1.65 -17.81 24.10
C VAL A 76 0.64 -18.95 23.97
N LYS A 77 -0.65 -18.62 24.10
CA LYS A 77 -1.76 -19.57 23.97
C LYS A 77 -2.88 -18.94 23.16
N GLU A 78 -3.60 -19.77 22.42
CA GLU A 78 -4.82 -19.34 21.75
C GLU A 78 -5.89 -18.98 22.79
N THR A 79 -6.68 -17.94 22.51
CA THR A 79 -7.81 -17.60 23.40
C THR A 79 -8.97 -18.54 23.12
N VAL A 80 -9.62 -19.02 24.18
CA VAL A 80 -10.73 -20.01 24.08
C VAL A 80 -11.98 -19.42 23.39
N ASN A 81 -12.14 -18.10 23.44
CA ASN A 81 -13.33 -17.40 22.96
C ASN A 81 -13.20 -16.82 21.54
N ASP A 82 -11.99 -16.77 20.98
CA ASP A 82 -11.75 -16.15 19.66
C ASP A 82 -10.48 -16.72 19.00
N PRO A 83 -10.61 -17.67 18.06
CA PRO A 83 -9.47 -18.32 17.42
C PRO A 83 -8.62 -17.36 16.58
N ASN A 84 -9.06 -16.12 16.34
CA ASN A 84 -8.27 -15.09 15.66
C ASN A 84 -7.49 -14.19 16.64
N ASN A 85 -7.46 -14.55 17.92
CA ASN A 85 -6.76 -13.83 18.97
C ASN A 85 -5.85 -14.76 19.78
N LEU A 86 -4.60 -14.37 19.92
CA LEU A 86 -3.64 -14.99 20.82
C LEU A 86 -3.55 -14.21 22.13
N VAL A 87 -3.35 -14.93 23.23
CA VAL A 87 -3.06 -14.38 24.55
C VAL A 87 -1.64 -14.78 24.92
N TYR A 88 -0.85 -13.82 25.38
CA TYR A 88 0.50 -14.08 25.87
C TYR A 88 0.67 -13.53 27.30
N LYS A 89 1.37 -14.29 28.14
CA LYS A 89 1.69 -13.84 29.51
C LYS A 89 3.05 -13.13 29.53
N LEU A 90 3.04 -11.86 29.92
CA LEU A 90 4.27 -11.07 30.12
C LEU A 90 4.89 -11.35 31.50
N ASN A 91 4.05 -11.60 32.51
CA ASN A 91 4.47 -11.98 33.87
C ASN A 91 3.41 -12.90 34.50
N ASN A 92 3.68 -13.48 35.68
CA ASN A 92 2.80 -14.46 36.33
C ASN A 92 1.37 -13.93 36.58
N ASN A 93 1.18 -12.60 36.67
CA ASN A 93 -0.10 -11.95 36.93
C ASN A 93 -0.64 -11.06 35.79
N THR A 94 0.05 -10.96 34.64
CA THR A 94 -0.36 -10.03 33.57
C THR A 94 -0.38 -10.73 32.22
N SER A 95 -1.58 -10.89 31.68
CA SER A 95 -1.83 -11.40 30.33
C SER A 95 -2.15 -10.23 29.41
N LYS A 96 -1.56 -10.23 28.21
CA LYS A 96 -1.89 -9.30 27.14
C LYS A 96 -2.44 -10.07 25.95
N THR A 97 -3.25 -9.41 25.14
CA THR A 97 -3.86 -10.00 23.94
C THR A 97 -3.24 -9.41 22.68
N ILE A 98 -3.14 -10.22 21.64
CA ILE A 98 -2.69 -9.83 20.31
C ILE A 98 -3.53 -10.60 19.28
N GLY A 99 -4.05 -9.89 18.29
CA GLY A 99 -4.75 -10.52 17.18
C GLY A 99 -5.73 -9.56 16.52
N PHE A 100 -6.82 -10.11 16.02
CA PHE A 100 -7.83 -9.36 15.27
C PHE A 100 -9.16 -9.33 16.03
N VAL A 101 -9.64 -8.13 16.33
CA VAL A 101 -10.97 -7.90 16.93
C VAL A 101 -11.77 -7.06 15.95
N GLN A 102 -12.92 -7.55 15.51
CA GLN A 102 -13.78 -6.88 14.52
C GLN A 102 -13.01 -6.47 13.24
N ASP A 103 -12.25 -7.38 12.65
CA ASP A 103 -11.44 -7.14 11.44
C ASP A 103 -10.39 -6.02 11.57
N LYS A 104 -9.93 -5.77 12.79
CA LYS A 104 -8.88 -4.80 13.07
C LYS A 104 -7.78 -5.40 13.96
N PRO A 105 -6.50 -5.13 13.66
CA PRO A 105 -5.40 -5.57 14.50
C PRO A 105 -5.42 -4.80 15.82
N VAL A 106 -5.39 -5.55 16.92
CA VAL A 106 -5.46 -5.04 18.28
C VAL A 106 -4.33 -5.66 19.09
N ILE A 107 -3.66 -4.81 19.88
CA ILE A 107 -2.69 -5.22 20.89
C ILE A 107 -3.17 -4.67 22.22
N ASP A 108 -3.43 -5.54 23.19
CA ASP A 108 -3.83 -5.18 24.56
C ASP A 108 -5.08 -4.27 24.59
N GLY A 109 -6.06 -4.57 23.73
CA GLY A 109 -7.28 -3.78 23.56
C GLY A 109 -7.11 -2.48 22.75
N ARG A 110 -5.89 -2.10 22.37
CA ARG A 110 -5.61 -0.92 21.53
C ARG A 110 -5.53 -1.30 20.06
N GLN A 111 -6.36 -0.68 19.23
CA GLN A 111 -6.23 -0.74 17.77
C GLN A 111 -4.89 -0.14 17.35
N ILE A 112 -4.13 -0.86 16.53
CA ILE A 112 -2.83 -0.40 16.03
C ILE A 112 -2.87 0.09 14.58
N SER A 113 -3.95 -0.19 13.86
CA SER A 113 -4.15 0.26 12.48
C SER A 113 -4.93 1.57 12.39
N SER A 114 -4.86 2.24 11.26
CA SER A 114 -5.78 3.32 10.90
C SER A 114 -7.18 2.80 10.53
N ASN A 115 -8.19 3.66 10.66
CA ASN A 115 -9.57 3.37 10.22
C ASN A 115 -9.72 3.36 8.70
N ASP A 116 -8.71 3.85 7.98
CA ASP A 116 -8.70 3.88 6.52
C ASP A 116 -8.47 2.50 5.88
N PHE A 117 -8.14 1.48 6.69
CA PHE A 117 -7.83 0.13 6.25
C PHE A 117 -8.75 -0.90 6.92
N ASN A 118 -8.94 -2.02 6.22
CA ASN A 118 -9.62 -3.20 6.74
C ASN A 118 -8.68 -4.40 6.72
N PHE A 119 -8.82 -5.25 7.73
CA PHE A 119 -8.04 -6.48 7.90
C PHE A 119 -8.93 -7.72 7.83
N SER A 120 -10.09 -7.60 7.18
CA SER A 120 -11.09 -8.67 7.12
C SER A 120 -10.51 -9.91 6.46
N GLY A 121 -10.55 -11.04 7.18
CA GLY A 121 -9.91 -12.29 6.77
C GLY A 121 -8.46 -12.46 7.22
N SER A 122 -7.90 -11.53 7.99
CA SER A 122 -6.60 -11.71 8.65
C SER A 122 -6.75 -12.61 9.88
N THR A 123 -5.78 -13.48 10.11
CA THR A 123 -5.78 -14.44 11.21
C THR A 123 -4.39 -14.55 11.83
N ILE A 124 -4.37 -14.98 13.09
CA ILE A 124 -3.15 -15.34 13.80
C ILE A 124 -3.40 -16.64 14.54
N THR A 125 -2.61 -17.67 14.25
CA THR A 125 -2.82 -19.04 14.76
C THR A 125 -1.51 -19.68 15.15
N ILE A 126 -1.57 -20.69 16.02
CA ILE A 126 -0.39 -21.49 16.38
C ILE A 126 -0.48 -22.83 15.65
N VAL A 127 0.50 -23.11 14.77
CA VAL A 127 0.59 -24.36 14.01
C VAL A 127 1.97 -24.98 14.27
N ASP A 128 2.00 -26.21 14.77
CA ASP A 128 3.24 -26.99 14.96
C ASP A 128 4.38 -26.24 15.66
N LYS A 129 4.08 -25.65 16.84
CA LYS A 129 5.02 -24.80 17.60
C LYS A 129 5.54 -23.60 16.78
N SER A 130 4.78 -23.13 15.80
CA SER A 130 5.05 -21.91 15.06
C SER A 130 3.85 -20.99 15.13
N ILE A 131 4.07 -19.68 15.22
CA ILE A 131 3.01 -18.68 15.08
C ILE A 131 2.91 -18.35 13.61
N LYS A 132 1.73 -18.57 13.03
CA LYS A 132 1.38 -18.16 11.68
C LYS A 132 0.53 -16.89 11.75
N ILE A 133 0.90 -15.89 10.97
CA ILE A 133 0.16 -14.64 10.80
C ILE A 133 -0.21 -14.55 9.32
N ASP A 134 -1.49 -14.62 9.02
CA ASP A 134 -2.03 -14.36 7.69
C ASP A 134 -2.69 -12.98 7.72
N LEU A 135 -2.13 -12.03 6.97
CA LEU A 135 -2.58 -10.65 6.91
C LEU A 135 -3.21 -10.37 5.55
N LEU A 136 -4.46 -9.90 5.56
CA LEU A 136 -5.18 -9.46 4.38
C LEU A 136 -5.60 -8.01 4.58
N VAL A 137 -4.87 -7.09 3.96
CA VAL A 137 -5.05 -5.64 4.13
C VAL A 137 -5.73 -5.04 2.90
N GLY A 138 -6.82 -4.32 3.12
CA GLY A 138 -7.54 -3.56 2.10
C GLY A 138 -7.72 -2.10 2.50
N SER A 139 -7.99 -1.22 1.52
CA SER A 139 -8.35 0.17 1.78
C SER A 139 -9.87 0.33 1.89
N ASN A 140 -10.33 1.04 2.92
CA ASN A 140 -11.72 1.49 3.05
C ASN A 140 -12.00 2.73 2.18
N LYS A 141 -10.96 3.51 1.86
CA LYS A 141 -11.06 4.71 1.01
C LYS A 141 -11.13 4.37 -0.48
N ASN A 142 -10.54 3.25 -0.88
CA ASN A 142 -10.54 2.80 -2.27
C ASN A 142 -10.85 1.30 -2.38
N ALA A 143 -12.11 0.96 -2.60
CA ALA A 143 -12.56 -0.42 -2.75
C ALA A 143 -11.97 -1.15 -3.96
N ASN A 144 -11.50 -0.41 -4.98
CA ASN A 144 -10.86 -0.96 -6.17
C ASN A 144 -9.34 -1.13 -6.01
N ALA A 145 -8.76 -0.65 -4.90
CA ALA A 145 -7.36 -0.87 -4.62
C ALA A 145 -7.10 -2.36 -4.40
N LYS A 146 -5.98 -2.84 -4.94
CA LYS A 146 -5.58 -4.24 -4.78
C LYS A 146 -5.33 -4.53 -3.31
N LYS A 147 -6.03 -5.52 -2.75
CA LYS A 147 -5.76 -6.02 -1.40
C LYS A 147 -4.37 -6.65 -1.35
N LEU A 148 -3.64 -6.38 -0.27
CA LEU A 148 -2.35 -6.99 -0.02
C LEU A 148 -2.53 -8.20 0.90
N LYS A 149 -1.93 -9.33 0.51
CA LYS A 149 -1.84 -10.51 1.36
C LYS A 149 -0.39 -10.71 1.78
N LEU A 150 -0.15 -10.80 3.08
CA LEU A 150 1.14 -11.15 3.67
C LEU A 150 0.96 -12.40 4.52
N GLU A 151 1.88 -13.34 4.38
CA GLU A 151 1.92 -14.54 5.21
C GLU A 151 3.26 -14.58 5.93
N SER A 152 3.23 -14.88 7.21
CA SER A 152 4.42 -14.98 8.02
C SER A 152 4.33 -16.13 9.00
N GLN A 153 5.45 -16.81 9.21
CA GLN A 153 5.54 -17.95 10.10
C GLN A 153 6.81 -17.85 10.93
N PHE A 154 6.65 -17.89 12.26
CA PHE A 154 7.74 -17.80 13.22
C PHE A 154 7.79 -19.06 14.06
N ARG A 155 8.93 -19.75 14.08
CA ARG A 155 9.10 -20.92 14.94
C ARG A 155 9.36 -20.49 16.37
N LEU A 156 8.62 -21.07 17.31
CA LEU A 156 8.87 -20.92 18.74
C LEU A 156 10.13 -21.72 19.10
N MET A 157 11.18 -21.03 19.54
CA MET A 157 12.38 -21.69 20.05
C MET A 157 12.10 -22.22 21.45
N GLU A 158 12.40 -23.51 21.67
CA GLU A 158 12.44 -24.10 23.00
C GLU A 158 13.75 -23.65 23.67
N GLU A 159 13.67 -23.16 24.92
CA GLU A 159 14.85 -22.95 25.78
C GLU A 159 15.51 -24.29 26.14
#